data_AF-A0A9N9YQH2-F1
#
_entry.id   AF-A0A9N9YQH2-F1
#
_cell.length_a   1.000
_cell.length_b   1.000
_cell.length_c   1.000
_cell.angle_alpha   90.00
_cell.angle_beta   90.00
_cell.angle_gamma   90.00
#
_symmetry.space_group_name_H-M   'P 1'
#
loop_
_entity.id
_entity.type
_entity.pdbx_description
1 polymer ?
#
loop_
_entity_poly.entity_id
_entity_poly.type
_entity_poly.pdbx_seq_one_letter_code
_entity_poly.pdbx_strand_id
1 'polypeptide(L)'
;DRALLVCGTGLGVAIAANKVKGIRAVTAHDSFSVERSVKSNNAQVLCFGERVVGIELARKLAKEWLDHEFDPASASAKKVEEICQLEEEA
;
A
#
# COMPACT_ATOMS: atom_id res chain seq x y z
N ASP A 1 3.99 6.80 -8.99
CA ASP A 1 3.53 7.98 -8.21
C ASP A 1 2.25 7.84 -7.38
N ARG A 2 1.62 6.67 -7.32
CA ARG A 2 0.71 6.28 -6.25
C ARG A 2 -0.74 6.78 -6.30
N ALA A 3 -1.64 6.06 -5.61
CA ALA A 3 -3.05 6.41 -5.43
C ALA A 3 -3.49 6.22 -3.96
N LEU A 4 -4.33 7.14 -3.47
CA LEU A 4 -4.99 7.01 -2.17
C LEU A 4 -6.47 6.67 -2.40
N LEU A 5 -6.92 5.53 -1.90
CA LEU A 5 -8.31 5.08 -2.03
C LEU A 5 -9.02 5.09 -0.67
N VAL A 6 -10.28 5.48 -0.65
CA VAL A 6 -11.09 5.48 0.58
C VAL A 6 -12.41 4.78 0.31
N CYS A 7 -12.77 3.82 1.17
CA CYS A 7 -14.10 3.25 1.22
C CYS A 7 -14.50 3.01 2.68
N GLY A 8 -15.61 2.29 2.95
CA GLY A 8 -16.06 2.04 4.32
C GLY A 8 -14.99 1.42 5.22
N THR A 9 -14.28 0.38 4.76
CA THR A 9 -13.25 -0.33 5.54
C THR A 9 -11.84 -0.26 4.93
N GLY A 10 -11.70 0.23 3.69
CA GLY A 10 -10.47 0.19 2.90
C GLY A 10 -10.19 -1.17 2.24
N LEU A 11 -10.75 -2.26 2.80
CA LEU A 11 -10.47 -3.63 2.37
C LEU A 11 -10.92 -3.91 0.94
N GLY A 12 -12.16 -3.56 0.60
CA GLY A 12 -12.73 -3.87 -0.71
C GLY A 12 -11.98 -3.22 -1.87
N VAL A 13 -11.57 -1.96 -1.71
CA VAL A 13 -10.81 -1.23 -2.74
C VAL A 13 -9.38 -1.74 -2.84
N ALA A 14 -8.75 -2.18 -1.74
CA ALA A 14 -7.45 -2.84 -1.79
C ALA A 14 -7.53 -4.19 -2.53
N ILE A 15 -8.53 -5.02 -2.21
CA ILE A 15 -8.75 -6.32 -2.89
C ILE A 15 -8.96 -6.11 -4.39
N ALA A 16 -9.80 -5.14 -4.77
CA ALA A 16 -10.08 -4.84 -6.18
C ALA A 16 -8.85 -4.28 -6.91
N ALA A 17 -8.12 -3.33 -6.32
CA ALA A 17 -6.95 -2.72 -6.95
C ALA A 17 -5.83 -3.74 -7.20
N ASN A 18 -5.61 -4.70 -6.28
CA ASN A 18 -4.65 -5.79 -6.46
C ASN A 18 -5.03 -6.78 -7.59
N LYS A 19 -6.21 -6.65 -8.23
CA LYS A 19 -6.53 -7.44 -9.43
C LYS A 19 -5.95 -6.86 -10.71
N VAL A 20 -5.41 -5.64 -10.65
CA VAL A 20 -4.72 -5.02 -11.79
C VAL A 20 -3.25 -5.43 -11.74
N LYS A 21 -2.78 -6.08 -12.81
CA LYS A 21 -1.39 -6.54 -12.93
C LYS A 21 -0.39 -5.41 -12.63
N GLY A 22 0.61 -5.71 -11.81
CA GLY A 22 1.65 -4.77 -11.38
C GLY A 22 1.24 -3.83 -10.25
N ILE A 23 -0.01 -3.83 -9.78
CA ILE A 23 -0.48 -2.96 -8.69
C ILE A 23 -0.43 -3.69 -7.35
N ARG A 24 0.27 -3.09 -6.38
CA ARG A 24 0.26 -3.51 -4.98
C ARG A 24 -0.48 -2.48 -4.14
N ALA A 25 -1.62 -2.89 -3.63
CA ALA A 25 -2.52 -2.09 -2.82
C ALA A 25 -2.65 -2.64 -1.40
N VAL A 26 -2.60 -1.76 -0.40
CA VAL A 26 -2.72 -2.17 1.01
C VAL A 26 -3.76 -1.33 1.74
N THR A 27 -4.44 -1.93 2.71
CA THR A 27 -5.14 -1.18 3.75
C THR A 27 -4.23 -1.07 4.96
N ALA A 28 -3.90 0.14 5.39
CA ALA A 28 -3.04 0.38 6.55
C ALA A 28 -3.59 1.54 7.39
N HIS A 29 -3.74 1.35 8.71
CA HIS A 29 -4.36 2.32 9.62
C HIS A 29 -3.44 2.73 10.78
N ASP A 30 -2.14 2.50 10.64
CA ASP A 30 -1.11 2.87 11.60
C ASP A 30 0.21 3.23 10.88
N SER A 31 1.07 4.02 11.54
CA SER A 31 2.32 4.53 10.96
C SER A 31 3.28 3.42 10.54
N PHE A 32 3.38 2.34 11.31
CA PHE A 32 4.28 1.24 10.99
C PHE A 32 3.85 0.53 9.71
N SER A 33 2.56 0.19 9.60
CA SER A 33 2.01 -0.43 8.40
C SER A 33 2.14 0.49 7.18
N VAL A 34 1.95 1.81 7.35
CA VAL A 34 2.16 2.81 6.29
C VAL A 34 3.63 2.85 5.83
N GLU A 35 4.59 2.91 6.75
CA GLU A 35 6.02 2.85 6.40
C GLU A 35 6.35 1.55 5.66
N ARG A 36 5.93 0.41 6.21
CA ARG A 36 6.24 -0.91 5.64
C ARG A 36 5.53 -1.14 4.31
N SER A 37 4.40 -0.48 4.05
CA SER A 37 3.75 -0.51 2.73
C SER A 37 4.69 -0.05 1.62
N VAL A 38 5.47 1.01 1.86
CA VAL A 38 6.45 1.50 0.90
C VAL A 38 7.73 0.71 1.03
N LYS A 39 8.38 0.74 2.20
CA LYS A 39 9.76 0.25 2.38
C LYS A 39 9.93 -1.25 2.24
N SER A 40 8.85 -2.04 2.37
CA SER A 40 8.92 -3.49 2.11
C SER A 40 8.22 -3.88 0.84
N ASN A 41 7.04 -3.34 0.58
CA ASN A 41 6.15 -3.87 -0.44
C ASN A 41 6.13 -3.02 -1.71
N ASN A 42 6.84 -1.89 -1.72
CA ASN A 42 6.80 -0.91 -2.80
C ASN A 42 5.36 -0.64 -3.26
N ALA A 43 4.43 -0.51 -2.31
CA ALA A 43 3.00 -0.44 -2.57
C ALA A 43 2.64 0.92 -3.18
N GLN A 44 2.07 0.90 -4.38
CA GLN A 44 1.63 2.11 -5.07
C GLN A 44 0.27 2.60 -4.56
N VAL A 45 -0.51 1.77 -3.89
CA VAL A 45 -1.86 2.16 -3.48
C VAL A 45 -2.02 1.98 -1.97
N LEU A 46 -2.39 3.08 -1.30
CA LEU A 46 -2.78 3.08 0.11
C LEU A 46 -4.30 3.22 0.19
N CYS A 47 -4.93 2.38 1.00
CA CYS A 47 -6.37 2.35 1.19
C CYS A 47 -6.73 2.67 2.66
N PHE A 48 -7.69 3.56 2.86
CA PHE A 48 -8.25 3.86 4.18
C PHE A 48 -9.72 3.44 4.30
N GLY A 49 -10.11 3.13 5.54
CA GLY A 49 -11.48 2.82 5.91
C GLY A 49 -12.11 3.99 6.65
N GLU A 50 -13.02 4.72 6.01
CA GLU A 50 -13.72 5.87 6.59
C GLU A 50 -14.45 5.52 7.90
N ARG A 51 -14.96 4.29 8.01
CA ARG A 51 -15.66 3.79 9.21
C ARG A 51 -14.71 3.20 10.26
N VAL A 52 -13.41 3.21 10.02
CA VAL A 52 -12.39 2.49 10.82
C VAL A 52 -11.34 3.46 11.38
N VAL A 53 -10.83 4.37 10.55
CA VAL A 53 -9.78 5.32 10.95
C VAL A 53 -10.33 6.74 11.03
N GLY A 54 -9.99 7.47 12.09
CA GLY A 54 -10.38 8.87 12.26
C GLY A 54 -9.67 9.80 11.28
N ILE A 55 -10.33 10.88 10.86
CA ILE A 55 -9.86 11.77 9.78
C ILE A 55 -8.48 12.39 10.05
N GLU A 56 -8.19 12.82 11.28
CA GLU A 56 -6.90 13.43 11.61
C GLU A 56 -5.75 12.41 11.58
N LEU A 57 -6.01 11.17 12.02
CA LEU A 57 -5.05 10.08 11.86
C LEU A 57 -4.86 9.75 10.38
N ALA A 58 -5.93 9.64 9.60
CA ALA A 58 -5.84 9.37 8.16
C ALA A 58 -5.01 10.45 7.42
N ARG A 59 -5.19 11.74 7.74
CA ARG A 59 -4.38 12.84 7.17
C ARG A 59 -2.91 12.73 7.56
N LYS A 60 -2.61 12.42 8.82
CA LYS A 60 -1.23 12.21 9.29
C LYS A 60 -0.57 11.06 8.53
N LEU A 61 -1.27 9.92 8.44
CA LEU A 61 -0.78 8.72 7.76
C LEU A 61 -0.60 8.94 6.25
N ALA A 62 -1.51 9.65 5.59
CA ALA A 62 -1.36 9.99 4.17
C ALA A 62 -0.11 10.85 3.93
N LYS A 63 0.17 11.82 4.81
CA LYS A 63 1.37 12.66 4.72
C LYS A 63 2.63 11.83 4.93
N GLU A 64 2.67 11.06 6.02
CA GLU A 64 3.81 10.19 6.34
C GLU A 64 4.11 9.20 5.21
N TRP A 65 3.07 8.64 4.59
CA TRP A 65 3.23 7.74 3.45
C TRP A 65 4.02 8.38 2.31
N LEU A 66 3.71 9.63 1.96
CA LEU A 66 4.37 10.37 0.88
C LEU A 66 5.86 10.62 1.15
N ASP A 67 6.27 10.67 2.42
CA ASP A 67 7.66 10.91 2.83
C ASP A 67 8.53 9.64 2.77
N HIS A 68 7.92 8.46 2.65
CA HIS A 68 8.66 7.19 2.54
C HIS A 68 9.03 6.89 1.09
N GLU A 69 10.22 6.35 0.86
CA GLU A 69 10.68 5.86 -0.45
C GLU A 69 11.10 4.38 -0.37
N PHE A 70 10.88 3.66 -1.46
CA PHE A 70 11.29 2.27 -1.57
C PHE A 70 12.73 2.20 -2.08
N ASP A 71 13.56 1.39 -1.43
CA ASP A 71 14.92 1.11 -1.86
C ASP A 71 14.96 -0.18 -2.70
N PRO A 72 15.22 -0.09 -4.02
CA PRO A 72 15.31 -1.26 -4.90
C PRO A 72 16.53 -2.15 -4.61
N ALA A 73 17.54 -1.66 -3.86
CA ALA A 73 18.67 -2.46 -3.41
C ALA A 73 18.41 -3.18 -2.07
N SER A 74 17.25 -2.95 -1.43
CA SER A 74 16.94 -3.53 -0.14
C SER A 74 16.65 -5.04 -0.21
N ALA A 75 16.81 -5.73 0.92
CA ALA A 75 16.42 -7.14 1.05
C ALA A 75 14.93 -7.40 0.76
N SER A 76 14.08 -6.38 0.83
CA SER A 76 12.65 -6.52 0.51
C SER A 76 12.40 -6.57 -0.99
N ALA A 77 13.29 -6.01 -1.82
CA ALA A 77 13.12 -5.98 -3.28
C ALA A 77 13.03 -7.36 -3.90
N LYS A 78 13.77 -8.35 -3.38
CA LYS A 78 13.65 -9.74 -3.82
C LYS A 78 12.23 -10.29 -3.63
N LYS A 79 11.56 -9.96 -2.52
CA LYS A 79 10.19 -10.42 -2.25
C LYS A 79 9.16 -9.72 -3.14
N VAL A 80 9.39 -8.44 -3.46
CA VAL A 80 8.55 -7.71 -4.43
C VAL A 80 8.70 -8.33 -5.81
N GLU A 81 9.91 -8.70 -6.22
CA GLU A 81 10.17 -9.39 -7.48
C GLU A 81 9.46 -10.75 -7.56
N GLU A 82 9.48 -11.54 -6.48
CA GLU A 82 8.75 -12.80 -6.40
C GLU A 82 7.22 -12.60 -6.59
N ILE A 83 6.65 -11.52 -6.05
CA ILE A 83 5.24 -11.17 -6.30
C ILE A 83 5.01 -10.85 -7.78
N CYS A 84 5.88 -10.03 -8.38
CA CYS A 84 5.77 -9.69 -9.81
C CYS A 84 5.85 -10.94 -10.71
N GLN A 85 6.70 -11.92 -10.36
CA GLN A 85 6.82 -13.17 -11.11
C GLN A 85 5.54 -14.01 -11.03
N LEU A 86 4.94 -14.12 -9.84
CA LEU A 86 3.67 -14.83 -9.68
C LEU A 86 2.52 -14.19 -10.48
N GLU A 87 2.55 -12.87 -10.68
CA GLU A 87 1.56 -12.16 -11.51
C GLU A 87 1.77 -12.36 -13.02
N GLU A 88 2.96 -12.75 -13.47
CA GLU A 88 3.24 -13.10 -14.88
C GLU A 88 2.79 -14.52 -15.23
N GLU A 89 2.76 -15.42 -14.24
CA GLU A 89 2.38 -16.83 -14.41
C GLU A 89 0.86 -17.09 -14.40
N ALA A 90 0.06 -16.12 -13.94
CA ALA A 90 -1.40 -16.20 -13.79
C ALA A 90 -2.17 -15.65 -15.00
#